data_AF-A0A6M3IHB1-F1
#
_entry.id   AF-A0A6M3IHB1-F1
#
_cell.length_a   1.000
_cell.length_b   1.000
_cell.length_c   1.000
_cell.angle_alpha   90.00
_cell.angle_beta   90.00
_cell.angle_gamma   90.00
#
_symmetry.space_group_name_H-M   'P 1'
#
loop_
_entity.id
_entity.type
_entity.pdbx_description
1 polymer ?
#
loop_
_entity_poly.entity_id
_entity_poly.type
_entity_poly.pdbx_seq_one_letter_code
_entity_poly.pdbx_strand_id
1 'polypeptide(L)'
;MAIYDIYKSVIDNLEFDTVRGAAPKIINTSGDIYAIVYSGVDNDGWIKTAEITSTGSGEGTISSVIDSLEFAPNITCFGQRIVHISGDIFAIVYIDDAANTGYIVTVEIDSSGNITNSLIDGPVTFQTPIAQSLALIKIASGIYAICYSTDGFDAFVVTWGISDAGTIDIAATDSLEFDTQSGDDFVIIEVGSGVYAIVYEGYGTGAILKDAPMIKTVGINSTGAITGAVIDSFEIQQSLTDSNPSIVNVDGSIYAVSYTGTGSDGFLITISISSAGNIGAAIIDTLEFDTSDGRDTSIVKITGDYYAIAYRGTGTGPVSTTDGQICTVEVSTLGNIGAAILDSFEFEGGSAFVPQVILVSSATSGLLAIVYQDSATDGRLVTIGIGSWPLPVNPVYPADPLTRVTGIIHRYDRLKGIFQSEVSLGDVTSLLEIRYDSNIADMNFRQRISETNKLAIEKASSQIATDMIRYLNFRNMGEEMMKQKKEARRIRVIQPTKYES
;
A
#
# COMPACT_ATOMS: atom_id res chain seq x y z
N MET A 1 -6.29 15.96 -14.20
CA MET A 1 -5.47 15.88 -12.98
C MET A 1 -4.09 16.40 -13.29
N ALA A 2 -3.52 17.18 -12.39
CA ALA A 2 -2.10 17.48 -12.39
C ALA A 2 -1.30 16.20 -12.11
N ILE A 3 0.02 16.24 -12.30
CA ILE A 3 0.89 15.06 -12.30
C ILE A 3 0.94 14.34 -10.93
N TYR A 4 0.33 14.90 -9.86
CA TYR A 4 0.40 14.34 -8.51
C TYR A 4 -0.91 14.48 -7.71
N ASP A 5 -2.05 14.64 -8.39
CA ASP A 5 -3.35 14.57 -7.72
C ASP A 5 -3.60 13.14 -7.21
N ILE A 6 -4.20 13.03 -6.03
CA ILE A 6 -4.60 11.76 -5.41
C ILE A 6 -5.92 11.31 -6.05
N TYR A 7 -6.07 10.01 -6.33
CA TYR A 7 -7.40 9.48 -6.67
C TYR A 7 -8.35 9.68 -5.50
N LYS A 8 -9.53 10.23 -5.80
CA LYS A 8 -10.59 10.36 -4.81
C LYS A 8 -11.34 9.04 -4.57
N SER A 9 -10.60 7.93 -4.62
CA SER A 9 -11.09 6.59 -4.41
C SER A 9 -9.94 5.65 -4.09
N VAL A 10 -10.17 4.76 -3.13
CA VAL A 10 -9.37 3.55 -2.92
C VAL A 10 -9.46 2.68 -4.20
N ILE A 11 -8.31 2.16 -4.66
CA ILE A 11 -8.23 1.26 -5.82
C ILE A 11 -8.74 -0.13 -5.42
N ASP A 12 -8.18 -0.66 -4.34
CA ASP A 12 -8.57 -1.93 -3.77
C ASP A 12 -8.35 -1.94 -2.25
N ASN A 13 -9.01 -2.87 -1.55
CA ASN A 13 -8.91 -3.02 -0.11
C ASN A 13 -8.91 -4.49 0.31
N LEU A 14 -8.21 -4.78 1.41
CA LEU A 14 -8.18 -6.06 2.08
C LEU A 14 -8.42 -5.88 3.58
N GLU A 15 -9.40 -6.60 4.11
CA GLU A 15 -9.55 -6.83 5.54
C GLU A 15 -8.67 -8.02 5.93
N PHE A 16 -7.44 -7.75 6.39
CA PHE A 16 -6.50 -8.83 6.69
C PHE A 16 -6.81 -9.50 8.03
N ASP A 17 -7.49 -8.80 8.95
CA ASP A 17 -8.00 -9.34 10.20
C ASP A 17 -9.39 -8.76 10.50
N THR A 18 -10.40 -9.62 10.69
CA THR A 18 -11.82 -9.24 10.85
C THR A 18 -12.25 -9.10 12.31
N VAL A 19 -11.29 -9.13 13.24
CA VAL A 19 -11.57 -9.06 14.67
C VAL A 19 -10.65 -8.07 15.34
N ARG A 20 -9.34 -8.12 15.03
CA ARG A 20 -8.39 -7.16 15.57
C ARG A 20 -7.11 -7.06 14.73
N GLY A 21 -6.79 -5.88 14.22
CA GLY A 21 -5.59 -5.59 13.45
C GLY A 21 -4.76 -4.43 14.02
N ALA A 22 -4.44 -4.45 15.31
CA ALA A 22 -3.87 -3.29 16.01
C ALA A 22 -2.40 -3.02 15.66
N ALA A 23 -2.06 -1.73 15.56
CA ALA A 23 -0.71 -1.18 15.30
C ALA A 23 0.03 -1.85 14.13
N PRO A 24 -0.60 -2.02 12.95
CA PRO A 24 -0.01 -2.81 11.88
C PRO A 24 1.25 -2.15 11.29
N LYS A 25 2.18 -2.99 10.85
CA LYS A 25 3.33 -2.59 10.02
C LYS A 25 3.46 -3.46 8.78
N ILE A 26 3.68 -2.83 7.63
CA ILE A 26 3.83 -3.46 6.32
C ILE A 26 5.27 -3.30 5.81
N ILE A 27 5.78 -4.34 5.16
CA ILE A 27 7.07 -4.33 4.46
C ILE A 27 6.93 -5.09 3.13
N ASN A 28 7.65 -4.65 2.10
CA ASN A 28 7.83 -5.43 0.89
C ASN A 28 8.77 -6.62 1.17
N THR A 29 8.37 -7.82 0.79
CA THR A 29 9.20 -9.02 0.97
C THR A 29 9.99 -9.34 -0.28
N SER A 30 9.30 -9.43 -1.43
CA SER A 30 9.88 -9.72 -2.74
C SER A 30 8.87 -9.42 -3.83
N GLY A 31 9.28 -8.70 -4.87
CA GLY A 31 8.39 -8.33 -5.98
C GLY A 31 7.12 -7.65 -5.49
N ASP A 32 5.97 -8.24 -5.80
CA ASP A 32 4.64 -7.74 -5.46
C ASP A 32 4.11 -8.29 -4.13
N ILE A 33 4.92 -9.03 -3.36
CA ILE A 33 4.52 -9.64 -2.09
C ILE A 33 4.87 -8.71 -0.92
N TYR A 34 3.91 -8.57 -0.01
CA TYR A 34 4.01 -7.75 1.19
C TYR A 34 3.64 -8.57 2.42
N ALA A 35 4.34 -8.32 3.52
CA ALA A 35 4.05 -8.88 4.83
C ALA A 35 3.54 -7.80 5.77
N ILE A 36 2.54 -8.14 6.58
CA ILE A 36 1.88 -7.26 7.55
C ILE A 36 2.00 -7.91 8.94
N VAL A 37 2.72 -7.27 9.86
CA VAL A 37 2.78 -7.66 11.28
C VAL A 37 1.84 -6.79 12.11
N TYR A 38 1.15 -7.37 13.08
CA TYR A 38 0.15 -6.65 13.88
C TYR A 38 -0.20 -7.40 15.19
N SER A 39 -0.88 -6.72 16.14
CA SER A 39 -1.52 -7.36 17.30
C SER A 39 -2.93 -7.85 16.92
N GLY A 40 -3.12 -9.16 16.97
CA GLY A 40 -4.37 -9.83 16.61
C GLY A 40 -5.34 -10.02 17.76
N VAL A 41 -6.24 -10.99 17.59
CA VAL A 41 -7.15 -11.50 18.64
C VAL A 41 -6.33 -11.90 19.87
N ASP A 42 -6.90 -11.71 21.06
CA ASP A 42 -6.24 -11.93 22.35
C ASP A 42 -4.96 -11.07 22.59
N ASN A 43 -4.68 -10.12 21.69
CA ASN A 43 -3.45 -9.34 21.57
C ASN A 43 -2.24 -10.16 21.10
N ASP A 44 -2.42 -11.36 20.57
CA ASP A 44 -1.29 -12.17 20.10
C ASP A 44 -0.58 -11.53 18.89
N GLY A 45 0.68 -11.90 18.66
CA GLY A 45 1.45 -11.37 17.53
C GLY A 45 1.21 -12.16 16.25
N TRP A 46 0.77 -11.49 15.20
CA TRP A 46 0.44 -12.10 13.90
C TRP A 46 1.23 -11.49 12.76
N ILE A 47 1.60 -12.33 11.80
CA ILE A 47 2.08 -11.93 10.48
C ILE A 47 1.18 -12.53 9.40
N LYS A 48 0.83 -11.73 8.40
CA LYS A 48 0.09 -12.16 7.20
C LYS A 48 0.78 -11.66 5.94
N THR A 49 0.60 -12.39 4.84
CA THR A 49 1.11 -11.99 3.52
C THR A 49 -0.01 -11.76 2.53
N ALA A 50 0.20 -10.82 1.61
CA ALA A 50 -0.68 -10.53 0.49
C ALA A 50 0.13 -10.03 -0.71
N GLU A 51 -0.42 -10.20 -1.90
CA GLU A 51 0.11 -9.62 -3.14
C GLU A 51 -0.55 -8.27 -3.40
N ILE A 52 0.25 -7.26 -3.74
CA ILE A 52 -0.21 -5.99 -4.28
C ILE A 52 0.39 -5.84 -5.68
N THR A 53 -0.45 -6.00 -6.70
CA THR A 53 0.00 -5.94 -8.09
C THR A 53 0.58 -4.56 -8.39
N SER A 54 1.87 -4.47 -8.71
CA SER A 54 2.59 -3.19 -8.80
C SER A 54 2.67 -2.63 -10.23
N THR A 55 2.26 -3.41 -11.24
CA THR A 55 2.32 -3.02 -12.66
C THR A 55 1.22 -3.65 -13.51
N GLY A 56 0.94 -3.05 -14.67
CA GLY A 56 0.08 -3.63 -15.70
C GLY A 56 -1.42 -3.38 -15.48
N SER A 57 -2.27 -4.20 -16.11
CA SER A 57 -3.72 -3.94 -16.14
C SER A 57 -4.45 -4.14 -14.81
N GLY A 58 -3.78 -4.73 -13.81
CA GLY A 58 -4.30 -4.91 -12.45
C GLY A 58 -3.52 -4.10 -11.41
N GLU A 59 -2.75 -3.09 -11.83
CA GLU A 59 -1.96 -2.30 -10.89
C GLU A 59 -2.84 -1.74 -9.76
N GLY A 60 -2.39 -1.94 -8.52
CA GLY A 60 -3.10 -1.58 -7.29
C GLY A 60 -4.09 -2.61 -6.78
N THR A 61 -4.37 -3.72 -7.47
CA THR A 61 -5.23 -4.79 -6.89
C THR A 61 -4.52 -5.57 -5.79
N ILE A 62 -5.28 -5.99 -4.79
CA ILE A 62 -4.79 -6.75 -3.63
C ILE A 62 -5.36 -8.17 -3.69
N SER A 63 -4.53 -9.18 -3.44
CA SER A 63 -4.99 -10.57 -3.32
C SER A 63 -5.74 -10.81 -2.01
N SER A 64 -6.39 -11.98 -1.87
CA SER A 64 -6.69 -12.50 -0.54
C SER A 64 -5.39 -12.76 0.24
N VAL A 65 -5.48 -12.86 1.57
CA VAL A 65 -4.35 -13.33 2.41
C VAL A 65 -3.80 -14.64 1.82
N ILE A 66 -2.49 -14.67 1.60
CA ILE A 66 -1.77 -15.80 1.04
C ILE A 66 -1.48 -16.80 2.15
N ASP A 67 -0.85 -16.33 3.23
CA ASP A 67 -0.50 -17.13 4.38
C ASP A 67 -0.52 -16.30 5.67
N SER A 68 -0.48 -16.99 6.81
CA SER A 68 -0.51 -16.39 8.14
C SER A 68 0.24 -17.22 9.16
N LEU A 69 0.95 -16.55 10.07
CA LEU A 69 1.59 -17.16 11.23
C LEU A 69 1.31 -16.34 12.49
N GLU A 70 0.93 -17.01 13.56
CA GLU A 70 0.93 -16.47 14.91
C GLU A 70 2.34 -16.62 15.50
N PHE A 71 3.14 -15.56 15.45
CA PHE A 71 4.55 -15.61 15.86
C PHE A 71 4.75 -15.43 17.36
N ALA A 72 3.75 -14.88 18.07
CA ALA A 72 3.78 -14.68 19.51
C ALA A 72 2.45 -15.10 20.17
N PRO A 73 2.19 -16.42 20.28
CA PRO A 73 0.95 -16.94 20.85
C PRO A 73 0.91 -16.83 22.38
N ASN A 74 -0.25 -16.50 22.94
CA ASN A 74 -0.49 -16.28 24.38
C ASN A 74 0.37 -15.15 24.97
N ILE A 75 0.67 -14.13 24.17
CA ILE A 75 1.47 -12.97 24.57
C ILE A 75 0.67 -11.72 24.25
N THR A 76 0.69 -10.71 25.13
CA THR A 76 0.10 -9.41 24.79
C THR A 76 1.07 -8.63 23.89
N CYS A 77 1.11 -9.00 22.61
CA CYS A 77 2.02 -8.46 21.62
C CYS A 77 1.69 -7.00 21.31
N PHE A 78 2.67 -6.12 21.39
CA PHE A 78 2.56 -4.70 21.00
C PHE A 78 3.84 -4.18 20.34
N GLY A 79 3.75 -3.05 19.65
CA GLY A 79 4.90 -2.31 19.14
C GLY A 79 5.69 -3.03 18.05
N GLN A 80 5.09 -3.97 17.31
CA GLN A 80 5.80 -4.85 16.39
C GLN A 80 6.54 -4.05 15.31
N ARG A 81 7.73 -4.50 14.94
CA ARG A 81 8.47 -4.03 13.77
C ARG A 81 9.05 -5.21 13.03
N ILE A 82 9.10 -5.12 11.70
CA ILE A 82 9.66 -6.15 10.82
C ILE A 82 10.75 -5.54 9.96
N VAL A 83 11.82 -6.31 9.71
CA VAL A 83 12.89 -5.92 8.79
C VAL A 83 13.36 -7.14 7.98
N HIS A 84 13.74 -6.89 6.74
CA HIS A 84 14.36 -7.90 5.89
C HIS A 84 15.80 -8.21 6.34
N ILE A 85 16.13 -9.51 6.46
CA ILE A 85 17.48 -9.97 6.78
C ILE A 85 18.27 -10.23 5.51
N SER A 86 17.91 -11.30 4.79
CA SER A 86 18.60 -11.80 3.61
C SER A 86 17.74 -12.88 2.97
N GLY A 87 17.72 -12.95 1.63
CA GLY A 87 16.88 -13.92 0.91
C GLY A 87 15.41 -13.84 1.35
N ASP A 88 14.88 -14.94 1.85
CA ASP A 88 13.49 -15.07 2.30
C ASP A 88 13.34 -14.88 3.83
N ILE A 89 14.37 -14.37 4.51
CA ILE A 89 14.44 -14.32 5.98
C ILE A 89 14.12 -12.92 6.50
N PHE A 90 13.28 -12.84 7.52
CA PHE A 90 12.84 -11.59 8.16
C PHE A 90 12.96 -11.68 9.68
N ALA A 91 13.32 -10.57 10.32
CA ALA A 91 13.28 -10.43 11.79
C ALA A 91 12.03 -9.66 12.20
N ILE A 92 11.40 -10.09 13.28
CA ILE A 92 10.31 -9.37 13.93
C ILE A 92 10.76 -9.08 15.36
N VAL A 93 10.64 -7.82 15.77
CA VAL A 93 10.78 -7.42 17.18
C VAL A 93 9.42 -7.00 17.71
N TYR A 94 9.14 -7.33 18.96
CA TYR A 94 7.87 -7.03 19.60
C TYR A 94 8.02 -6.94 21.11
N ILE A 95 7.02 -6.37 21.76
CA ILE A 95 6.91 -6.30 23.22
C ILE A 95 5.80 -7.25 23.66
N ASP A 96 6.05 -8.04 24.71
CA ASP A 96 5.01 -8.60 25.56
C ASP A 96 4.62 -7.53 26.58
N ASP A 97 3.52 -6.83 26.34
CA ASP A 97 3.02 -5.73 27.16
C ASP A 97 2.64 -6.20 28.57
N ALA A 98 2.17 -7.45 28.71
CA ALA A 98 1.85 -8.02 30.02
C ALA A 98 3.10 -8.27 30.87
N ALA A 99 4.20 -8.68 30.24
CA ALA A 99 5.48 -8.92 30.89
C ALA A 99 6.46 -7.73 30.82
N ASN A 100 6.08 -6.65 30.13
CA ASN A 100 6.95 -5.54 29.73
C ASN A 100 8.30 -6.01 29.13
N THR A 101 8.30 -7.09 28.36
CA THR A 101 9.55 -7.72 27.88
C THR A 101 9.67 -7.63 26.37
N GLY A 102 10.84 -7.22 25.88
CA GLY A 102 11.15 -7.12 24.47
C GLY A 102 11.72 -8.42 23.90
N TYR A 103 11.20 -8.86 22.77
CA TYR A 103 11.58 -10.10 22.09
C TYR A 103 11.98 -9.89 20.62
N ILE A 104 12.85 -10.78 20.13
CA ILE A 104 13.23 -10.95 18.72
C ILE A 104 12.85 -12.36 18.28
N VAL A 105 12.24 -12.49 17.11
CA VAL A 105 12.00 -13.76 16.41
C VAL A 105 12.39 -13.63 14.94
N THR A 106 12.61 -14.75 14.27
CA THR A 106 12.85 -14.79 12.83
C THR A 106 11.90 -15.75 12.12
N VAL A 107 11.52 -15.39 10.91
CA VAL A 107 10.58 -16.12 10.05
C VAL A 107 11.12 -16.21 8.62
N GLU A 108 10.67 -17.21 7.87
CA GLU A 108 10.91 -17.35 6.44
C GLU A 108 9.62 -17.05 5.67
N ILE A 109 9.72 -16.18 4.67
CA ILE A 109 8.63 -15.82 3.76
C ILE A 109 9.16 -15.96 2.34
N ASP A 110 8.68 -16.97 1.62
CA ASP A 110 9.14 -17.23 0.27
C ASP A 110 8.65 -16.15 -0.73
N SER A 111 9.21 -16.15 -1.94
CA SER A 111 8.86 -15.19 -2.98
C SER A 111 7.41 -15.28 -3.49
N SER A 112 6.64 -16.29 -3.08
CA SER A 112 5.21 -16.42 -3.38
C SER A 112 4.34 -15.99 -2.19
N GLY A 113 4.94 -15.57 -1.08
CA GLY A 113 4.26 -15.15 0.14
C GLY A 113 3.91 -16.28 1.10
N ASN A 114 4.39 -17.51 0.90
CA ASN A 114 4.18 -18.56 1.89
C ASN A 114 5.11 -18.35 3.09
N ILE A 115 4.57 -18.52 4.29
CA ILE A 115 5.30 -18.38 5.54
C ILE A 115 5.61 -19.77 6.07
N THR A 116 6.83 -20.00 6.56
CA THR A 116 7.08 -21.25 7.29
C THR A 116 6.19 -21.30 8.54
N ASN A 117 5.45 -22.40 8.73
CA ASN A 117 4.53 -22.61 9.88
C ASN A 117 5.22 -22.72 11.25
N SER A 118 6.45 -22.22 11.38
CA SER A 118 7.22 -22.13 12.62
C SER A 118 8.23 -21.00 12.51
N LEU A 119 8.62 -20.45 13.66
CA LEU A 119 9.78 -19.58 13.78
C LEU A 119 11.04 -20.34 13.36
N ILE A 120 11.97 -19.63 12.73
CA ILE A 120 13.32 -20.14 12.49
C ILE A 120 14.10 -20.14 13.80
N ASP A 121 14.00 -19.04 14.54
CA ASP A 121 14.62 -18.83 15.85
C ASP A 121 13.79 -17.86 16.70
N GLY A 122 14.03 -17.88 18.00
CA GLY A 122 13.35 -17.09 19.01
C GLY A 122 12.14 -17.79 19.65
N PRO A 123 11.50 -17.13 20.63
CA PRO A 123 11.76 -15.75 21.06
C PRO A 123 13.06 -15.60 21.85
N VAL A 124 13.91 -14.64 21.44
CA VAL A 124 15.09 -14.20 22.20
C VAL A 124 14.76 -12.88 22.89
N THR A 125 14.97 -12.81 24.21
CA THR A 125 14.76 -11.58 24.98
C THR A 125 15.89 -10.59 24.72
N PHE A 126 15.56 -9.39 24.20
CA PHE A 126 16.51 -8.29 24.07
C PHE A 126 16.46 -7.31 25.25
N GLN A 127 15.32 -7.21 25.94
CA GLN A 127 15.15 -6.28 27.06
C GLN A 127 14.14 -6.80 28.10
N THR A 128 14.52 -6.71 29.37
CA THR A 128 13.70 -7.01 30.56
C THR A 128 14.30 -6.23 31.75
N PRO A 129 13.52 -5.76 32.76
CA PRO A 129 12.10 -6.03 33.01
C PRO A 129 11.13 -5.16 32.23
N ILE A 130 11.57 -4.05 31.62
CA ILE A 130 10.69 -3.11 30.91
C ILE A 130 11.26 -2.76 29.53
N ALA A 131 10.47 -3.01 28.50
CA ALA A 131 10.61 -2.54 27.14
C ALA A 131 9.27 -1.90 26.71
N GLN A 132 9.34 -0.69 26.17
CA GLN A 132 8.21 0.10 25.68
C GLN A 132 8.61 0.72 24.36
N SER A 133 7.68 0.74 23.40
CA SER A 133 7.85 1.31 22.05
C SER A 133 9.06 0.85 21.26
N LEU A 134 8.96 0.81 19.93
CA LEU A 134 10.01 0.17 19.13
C LEU A 134 10.28 0.91 17.83
N ALA A 135 11.56 0.94 17.46
CA ALA A 135 12.00 1.02 16.08
C ALA A 135 13.00 -0.09 15.78
N LEU A 136 13.09 -0.49 14.52
CA LEU A 136 14.02 -1.51 14.05
C LEU A 136 14.61 -1.06 12.71
N ILE A 137 15.94 -1.19 12.57
CA ILE A 137 16.63 -0.95 11.31
C ILE A 137 17.79 -1.91 11.12
N LYS A 138 18.05 -2.26 9.86
CA LYS A 138 19.27 -2.97 9.46
C LYS A 138 20.44 -2.00 9.45
N ILE A 139 21.52 -2.35 10.15
CA ILE A 139 22.75 -1.56 10.20
C ILE A 139 23.74 -2.02 9.13
N ALA A 140 24.01 -3.33 9.12
CA ALA A 140 24.94 -3.96 8.18
C ALA A 140 24.53 -5.41 7.95
N SER A 141 25.31 -6.15 7.17
CA SER A 141 25.11 -7.60 7.04
C SER A 141 25.18 -8.24 8.43
N GLY A 142 24.08 -8.85 8.84
CA GLY A 142 23.94 -9.52 10.12
C GLY A 142 23.86 -8.65 11.38
N ILE A 143 23.77 -7.33 11.26
CA ILE A 143 23.68 -6.40 12.41
C ILE A 143 22.44 -5.53 12.28
N TYR A 144 21.66 -5.45 13.35
CA TYR A 144 20.41 -4.70 13.44
C TYR A 144 20.41 -3.83 14.69
N ALA A 145 19.74 -2.68 14.65
CA ALA A 145 19.53 -1.83 15.82
C ALA A 145 18.05 -1.76 16.18
N ILE A 146 17.78 -1.81 17.48
CA ILE A 146 16.46 -1.70 18.07
C ILE A 146 16.46 -0.48 18.99
N CYS A 147 15.56 0.47 18.75
CA CYS A 147 15.28 1.53 19.70
C CYS A 147 14.12 1.11 20.58
N TYR A 148 14.20 1.39 21.87
CA TYR A 148 13.16 1.11 22.86
C TYR A 148 13.29 2.04 24.06
N SER A 149 12.23 2.17 24.86
CA SER A 149 12.27 2.80 26.17
C SER A 149 12.05 1.83 27.32
N THR A 150 12.43 2.24 28.51
CA THR A 150 12.34 1.44 29.75
C THR A 150 11.48 2.12 30.81
N ASP A 151 11.52 1.60 32.06
CA ASP A 151 10.91 2.29 33.20
C ASP A 151 11.38 3.75 33.25
N GLY A 152 10.49 4.67 33.60
CA GLY A 152 10.78 6.11 33.56
C GLY A 152 10.81 6.73 32.17
N PHE A 153 10.61 5.94 31.11
CA PHE A 153 10.70 6.32 29.69
C PHE A 153 12.13 6.65 29.20
N ASP A 154 13.18 6.24 29.91
CA ASP A 154 14.56 6.37 29.40
C ASP A 154 14.71 5.61 28.07
N ALA A 155 15.37 6.23 27.08
CA ALA A 155 15.41 5.76 25.70
C ALA A 155 16.78 5.16 25.34
N PHE A 156 16.73 3.96 24.76
CA PHE A 156 17.89 3.15 24.43
C PHE A 156 17.92 2.78 22.96
N VAL A 157 19.14 2.62 22.44
CA VAL A 157 19.40 1.87 21.21
C VAL A 157 20.31 0.70 21.53
N VAL A 158 19.92 -0.49 21.12
CA VAL A 158 20.71 -1.72 21.26
C VAL A 158 21.00 -2.29 19.88
N THR A 159 22.19 -2.87 19.71
CA THR A 159 22.54 -3.60 18.49
C THR A 159 22.55 -5.09 18.73
N TRP A 160 22.10 -5.84 17.73
CA TRP A 160 21.93 -7.29 17.83
C TRP A 160 22.43 -7.99 16.57
N GLY A 161 23.07 -9.14 16.76
CA GLY A 161 23.54 -9.99 15.68
C GLY A 161 22.46 -10.98 15.26
N ILE A 162 22.14 -11.02 13.97
CA ILE A 162 21.25 -12.02 13.38
C ILE A 162 21.85 -12.51 12.06
N SER A 163 22.20 -13.78 11.98
CA SER A 163 22.83 -14.36 10.79
C SER A 163 21.91 -14.31 9.55
N ASP A 164 22.48 -14.44 8.35
CA ASP A 164 21.70 -14.54 7.10
C ASP A 164 20.75 -15.74 7.06
N ALA A 165 20.99 -16.76 7.90
CA ALA A 165 20.13 -17.92 8.06
C ALA A 165 19.03 -17.74 9.13
N GLY A 166 18.92 -16.55 9.75
CA GLY A 166 17.90 -16.24 10.74
C GLY A 166 18.23 -16.66 12.18
N THR A 167 19.41 -17.23 12.46
CA THR A 167 19.85 -17.48 13.85
C THR A 167 20.16 -16.17 14.55
N ILE A 168 19.61 -15.99 15.75
CA ILE A 168 19.69 -14.80 16.58
C ILE A 168 20.80 -15.02 17.64
N ASP A 169 21.69 -14.04 17.81
CA ASP A 169 22.69 -14.10 18.88
C ASP A 169 22.01 -14.06 20.26
N ILE A 170 22.63 -14.67 21.28
CA ILE A 170 22.03 -14.76 22.63
C ILE A 170 22.22 -13.49 23.48
N ALA A 171 22.95 -12.51 22.97
CA ALA A 171 23.26 -11.28 23.68
C ALA A 171 23.42 -10.11 22.72
N ALA A 172 23.15 -8.91 23.22
CA ALA A 172 23.39 -7.67 22.50
C ALA A 172 24.89 -7.53 22.15
N THR A 173 25.15 -6.90 21.01
CA THR A 173 26.49 -6.50 20.62
C THR A 173 26.92 -5.26 21.41
N ASP A 174 26.04 -4.27 21.52
CA ASP A 174 26.28 -3.03 22.25
C ASP A 174 24.95 -2.36 22.62
N SER A 175 24.97 -1.43 23.58
CA SER A 175 23.80 -0.62 23.93
C SER A 175 24.18 0.80 24.34
N LEU A 176 23.29 1.75 24.09
CA LEU A 176 23.43 3.14 24.48
C LEU A 176 22.08 3.68 24.97
N GLU A 177 22.06 4.21 26.18
CA GLU A 177 21.02 5.13 26.65
C GLU A 177 21.25 6.49 25.99
N PHE A 178 20.42 6.87 25.03
CA PHE A 178 20.60 8.10 24.26
C PHE A 178 19.74 9.26 24.78
N ASP A 179 18.69 8.97 25.54
CA ASP A 179 17.89 9.95 26.27
C ASP A 179 17.56 9.42 27.67
N THR A 180 17.86 10.21 28.70
CA THR A 180 17.71 9.82 30.11
C THR A 180 16.46 10.43 30.75
N GLN A 181 15.50 10.91 29.95
CA GLN A 181 14.30 11.59 30.44
C GLN A 181 13.01 11.02 29.87
N SER A 182 12.93 10.86 28.54
CA SER A 182 11.75 10.28 27.90
C SER A 182 12.05 9.89 26.46
N GLY A 183 11.49 8.77 26.01
CA GLY A 183 11.48 8.34 24.63
C GLY A 183 10.28 7.44 24.34
N ASP A 184 9.55 7.77 23.29
CA ASP A 184 8.44 7.01 22.74
C ASP A 184 8.42 7.17 21.20
N ASP A 185 7.61 6.38 20.50
CA ASP A 185 7.35 6.49 19.05
C ASP A 185 8.59 6.71 18.18
N PHE A 186 9.56 5.82 18.36
CA PHE A 186 10.82 5.88 17.65
C PHE A 186 10.67 5.63 16.14
N VAL A 187 11.42 6.39 15.36
CA VAL A 187 11.79 6.11 13.97
C VAL A 187 13.28 6.34 13.82
N ILE A 188 13.99 5.35 13.30
CA ILE A 188 15.44 5.42 13.08
C ILE A 188 15.73 5.34 11.57
N ILE A 189 16.64 6.20 11.08
CA ILE A 189 17.05 6.27 9.68
C ILE A 189 18.57 6.47 9.57
N GLU A 190 19.19 5.84 8.59
CA GLU A 190 20.61 6.09 8.27
C GLU A 190 20.76 7.48 7.65
N VAL A 191 21.68 8.30 8.19
CA VAL A 191 21.97 9.65 7.67
C VAL A 191 23.35 9.79 7.04
N GLY A 192 24.21 8.81 7.30
CA GLY A 192 25.53 8.65 6.71
C GLY A 192 26.08 7.29 7.10
N SER A 193 27.17 6.85 6.45
CA SER A 193 27.78 5.54 6.70
C SER A 193 28.06 5.34 8.20
N GLY A 194 27.29 4.48 8.85
CA GLY A 194 27.40 4.19 10.28
C GLY A 194 26.95 5.31 11.21
N VAL A 195 26.10 6.22 10.73
CA VAL A 195 25.50 7.31 11.50
C VAL A 195 24.00 7.30 11.29
N TYR A 196 23.24 7.32 12.38
CA TYR A 196 21.79 7.17 12.37
C TYR A 196 21.14 8.33 13.11
N ALA A 197 20.06 8.86 12.55
CA ALA A 197 19.15 9.76 13.25
C ALA A 197 17.99 8.95 13.83
N ILE A 198 17.65 9.24 15.08
CA ILE A 198 16.50 8.72 15.78
C ILE A 198 15.57 9.91 16.00
N VAL A 199 14.42 9.88 15.35
CA VAL A 199 13.31 10.80 15.61
C VAL A 199 12.34 10.10 16.53
N TYR A 200 11.90 10.79 17.57
CA TYR A 200 11.13 10.17 18.64
C TYR A 200 10.38 11.21 19.42
N GLU A 201 9.41 10.75 20.19
CA GLU A 201 8.68 11.53 21.17
C GLU A 201 9.47 11.58 22.47
N GLY A 202 9.96 12.75 22.86
CA GLY A 202 10.88 12.93 23.97
C GLY A 202 10.47 14.01 24.97
N TYR A 203 11.38 14.30 25.91
CA TYR A 203 11.20 15.35 26.90
C TYR A 203 11.73 16.69 26.37
N GLY A 204 10.83 17.63 26.08
CA GLY A 204 11.18 18.96 25.60
C GLY A 204 11.80 19.86 26.68
N THR A 205 12.39 20.99 26.29
CA THR A 205 12.97 21.96 27.23
C THR A 205 11.88 22.76 27.97
N GLY A 206 11.38 22.24 29.09
CA GLY A 206 10.39 22.94 29.93
C GLY A 206 9.96 22.16 31.17
N ALA A 207 9.42 22.85 32.18
CA ALA A 207 9.09 22.24 33.48
C ALA A 207 7.86 21.30 33.47
N ILE A 208 7.11 21.22 32.37
CA ILE A 208 5.85 20.46 32.24
C ILE A 208 5.69 19.92 30.80
N LEU A 209 6.72 19.34 30.19
CA LEU A 209 6.60 18.88 28.79
C LEU A 209 7.12 17.45 28.65
N LYS A 210 6.18 16.50 28.59
CA LYS A 210 6.39 15.24 27.89
C LYS A 210 5.86 15.42 26.46
N ASP A 211 6.30 14.56 25.56
CA ASP A 211 5.71 14.36 24.24
C ASP A 211 6.20 15.34 23.14
N ALA A 212 7.40 15.92 23.28
CA ALA A 212 7.99 16.80 22.27
C ALA A 212 8.64 15.98 21.14
N PRO A 213 8.45 16.35 19.85
CA PRO A 213 9.18 15.72 18.76
C PRO A 213 10.68 16.09 18.81
N MET A 214 11.53 15.07 18.97
CA MET A 214 12.98 15.19 19.15
C MET A 214 13.72 14.48 18.02
N ILE A 215 14.93 14.96 17.72
CA ILE A 215 15.91 14.27 16.87
C ILE A 215 17.20 14.11 17.67
N LYS A 216 17.75 12.89 17.69
CA LYS A 216 19.12 12.63 18.16
C LYS A 216 19.87 11.83 17.13
N THR A 217 21.18 12.03 17.05
CA THR A 217 22.05 11.26 16.18
C THR A 217 23.04 10.41 16.96
N VAL A 218 23.28 9.19 16.47
CA VAL A 218 24.17 8.21 17.09
C VAL A 218 25.07 7.56 16.04
N GLY A 219 26.29 7.19 16.43
CA GLY A 219 27.21 6.45 15.58
C GLY A 219 27.12 4.96 15.86
N ILE A 220 26.81 4.15 14.85
CA ILE A 220 26.76 2.68 14.94
C ILE A 220 27.55 2.13 13.77
N ASN A 221 28.69 1.49 14.04
CA ASN A 221 29.53 0.98 12.96
C ASN A 221 28.97 -0.34 12.39
N SER A 222 29.57 -0.82 11.30
CA SER A 222 29.13 -2.05 10.62
C SER A 222 29.31 -3.34 11.43
N THR A 223 30.00 -3.30 12.58
CA THR A 223 30.12 -4.43 13.50
C THR A 223 29.11 -4.34 14.66
N GLY A 224 28.23 -3.34 14.65
CA GLY A 224 27.25 -3.11 15.72
C GLY A 224 27.80 -2.37 16.94
N ALA A 225 29.06 -1.95 16.95
CA ALA A 225 29.57 -1.17 18.07
C ALA A 225 29.06 0.27 17.98
N ILE A 226 28.56 0.80 19.10
CA ILE A 226 28.04 2.15 19.21
C ILE A 226 29.21 3.07 19.55
N THR A 227 29.61 3.90 18.59
CA THR A 227 30.86 4.66 18.65
C THR A 227 30.65 6.00 19.37
N GLY A 228 30.53 5.95 20.70
CA GLY A 228 30.49 7.14 21.57
C GLY A 228 29.11 7.48 22.14
N ALA A 229 28.98 8.70 22.66
CA ALA A 229 27.71 9.25 23.12
C ALA A 229 26.88 9.79 21.94
N VAL A 230 25.70 10.33 22.23
CA VAL A 230 24.90 11.13 21.28
C VAL A 230 25.79 12.15 20.56
N ILE A 231 25.74 12.16 19.23
CA ILE A 231 26.51 13.06 18.37
C ILE A 231 25.92 14.47 18.43
N ASP A 232 24.62 14.57 18.23
CA ASP A 232 23.88 15.83 18.25
C ASP A 232 22.41 15.59 18.66
N SER A 233 21.73 16.66 19.06
CA SER A 233 20.33 16.63 19.47
C SER A 233 19.60 17.91 19.10
N PHE A 234 18.34 17.79 18.67
CA PHE A 234 17.49 18.93 18.31
C PHE A 234 16.05 18.69 18.78
N GLU A 235 15.46 19.69 19.42
CA GLU A 235 14.03 19.73 19.76
C GLU A 235 13.30 20.45 18.63
N ILE A 236 12.37 19.77 17.95
CA ILE A 236 11.64 20.34 16.82
C ILE A 236 10.66 21.41 17.31
N GLN A 237 9.87 21.08 18.33
CA GLN A 237 8.88 21.96 18.92
C GLN A 237 8.54 21.48 20.34
N GLN A 238 8.09 22.40 21.19
CA GLN A 238 7.38 22.05 22.42
C GLN A 238 5.98 21.53 22.09
N SER A 239 5.64 20.32 22.56
CA SER A 239 4.32 19.72 22.44
C SER A 239 3.82 19.26 23.81
N LEU A 240 2.49 19.12 23.93
CA LEU A 240 1.78 18.62 25.12
C LEU A 240 0.86 17.44 24.75
N THR A 241 1.05 16.88 23.56
CA THR A 241 0.25 15.82 22.96
C THR A 241 1.18 14.88 22.23
N ASP A 242 0.80 13.60 22.17
CA ASP A 242 1.46 12.54 21.42
C ASP A 242 1.87 13.05 20.03
N SER A 243 3.19 13.12 19.79
CA SER A 243 3.80 13.75 18.63
C SER A 243 3.94 12.81 17.43
N ASN A 244 3.92 11.49 17.66
CA ASN A 244 3.96 10.41 16.64
C ASN A 244 4.78 10.76 15.38
N PRO A 245 6.10 11.04 15.52
CA PRO A 245 6.87 11.59 14.43
C PRO A 245 7.25 10.52 13.38
N SER A 246 7.43 10.96 12.14
CA SER A 246 7.92 10.14 11.04
C SER A 246 8.93 10.92 10.21
N ILE A 247 9.98 10.24 9.72
CA ILE A 247 11.10 10.88 9.01
C ILE A 247 11.40 10.18 7.68
N VAL A 248 11.71 10.97 6.65
CA VAL A 248 12.21 10.51 5.36
C VAL A 248 13.41 11.35 4.90
N ASN A 249 14.32 10.72 4.15
CA ASN A 249 15.36 11.45 3.44
C ASN A 249 14.74 12.18 2.23
N VAL A 250 15.01 13.48 2.11
CA VAL A 250 14.58 14.30 0.97
C VAL A 250 15.60 14.20 -0.15
N ASP A 251 16.81 14.71 0.12
CA ASP A 251 17.97 14.63 -0.77
C ASP A 251 19.24 14.94 0.03
N GLY A 252 20.30 14.16 -0.18
CA GLY A 252 21.57 14.34 0.51
C GLY A 252 21.41 14.47 2.03
N SER A 253 21.75 15.64 2.57
CA SER A 253 21.65 15.96 4.01
C SER A 253 20.34 16.60 4.43
N ILE A 254 19.30 16.63 3.58
CA ILE A 254 17.99 17.20 3.91
C ILE A 254 17.02 16.08 4.25
N TYR A 255 16.30 16.25 5.35
CA TYR A 255 15.29 15.32 5.85
C TYR A 255 13.99 16.06 6.09
N ALA A 256 12.88 15.37 5.87
CA ALA A 256 11.55 15.85 6.20
C ALA A 256 11.01 15.04 7.37
N VAL A 257 10.40 15.73 8.34
CA VAL A 257 9.79 15.12 9.53
C VAL A 257 8.34 15.56 9.61
N SER A 258 7.41 14.60 9.56
CA SER A 258 6.00 14.85 9.90
C SER A 258 5.76 14.52 11.37
N TYR A 259 4.89 15.26 12.04
CA TYR A 259 4.54 15.04 13.44
C TYR A 259 3.20 15.69 13.80
N THR A 260 2.60 15.21 14.89
CA THR A 260 1.46 15.82 15.56
C THR A 260 1.95 16.96 16.47
N GLY A 261 1.50 18.18 16.22
CA GLY A 261 1.86 19.36 17.00
C GLY A 261 0.85 19.70 18.09
N THR A 262 1.09 20.83 18.75
CA THR A 262 0.17 21.41 19.74
C THR A 262 -1.21 21.60 19.14
N GLY A 263 -2.27 21.21 19.87
CA GLY A 263 -3.64 21.27 19.35
C GLY A 263 -4.08 19.99 18.64
N SER A 264 -3.17 19.02 18.46
CA SER A 264 -3.31 17.86 17.57
C SER A 264 -3.20 18.21 16.09
N ASP A 265 -2.70 19.39 15.74
CA ASP A 265 -2.52 19.82 14.34
C ASP A 265 -1.38 19.02 13.67
N GLY A 266 -1.47 18.76 12.37
CA GLY A 266 -0.46 18.03 11.61
C GLY A 266 0.59 18.95 11.02
N PHE A 267 1.87 18.71 11.33
CA PHE A 267 3.00 19.51 10.84
C PHE A 267 4.00 18.69 10.04
N LEU A 268 4.61 19.35 9.04
CA LEU A 268 5.76 18.89 8.29
C LEU A 268 6.87 19.92 8.41
N ILE A 269 8.06 19.51 8.79
CA ILE A 269 9.25 20.35 8.78
C ILE A 269 10.35 19.74 7.92
N THR A 270 11.28 20.58 7.50
CA THR A 270 12.54 20.13 6.91
C THR A 270 13.72 20.58 7.75
N ILE A 271 14.73 19.74 7.82
CA ILE A 271 15.94 20.00 8.60
C ILE A 271 17.16 19.37 7.92
N SER A 272 18.32 19.99 8.11
CA SER A 272 19.58 19.41 7.64
C SER A 272 20.16 18.47 8.68
N ILE A 273 20.56 17.26 8.30
CA ILE A 273 21.37 16.35 9.11
C ILE A 273 22.56 15.92 8.24
N SER A 274 23.77 16.34 8.63
CA SER A 274 24.99 15.99 7.90
C SER A 274 25.27 14.49 7.98
N SER A 275 26.05 13.95 7.03
CA SER A 275 26.47 12.54 7.06
C SER A 275 27.36 12.17 8.26
N ALA A 276 27.83 13.17 9.01
CA ALA A 276 28.56 13.00 10.26
C ALA A 276 27.65 13.10 11.51
N GLY A 277 26.34 13.29 11.34
CA GLY A 277 25.35 13.34 12.41
C GLY A 277 25.10 14.72 13.00
N ASN A 278 25.80 15.78 12.57
CA ASN A 278 25.47 17.15 13.03
C ASN A 278 24.13 17.59 12.46
N ILE A 279 23.24 18.06 13.33
CA ILE A 279 21.91 18.56 13.00
C ILE A 279 21.98 20.08 12.77
N GLY A 280 21.22 20.58 11.82
CA GLY A 280 21.14 22.01 11.53
C GLY A 280 20.61 22.78 12.75
N ALA A 281 21.15 23.97 12.99
CA ALA A 281 20.75 24.79 14.14
C ALA A 281 19.31 25.37 14.04
N ALA A 282 18.64 25.20 12.91
CA ALA A 282 17.29 25.67 12.68
C ALA A 282 16.56 24.79 11.67
N ILE A 283 15.23 24.76 11.80
CA ILE A 283 14.31 24.25 10.78
C ILE A 283 14.48 25.09 9.51
N ILE A 284 14.52 24.42 8.36
CA ILE A 284 14.66 25.06 7.04
C ILE A 284 13.32 25.64 6.62
N ASP A 285 12.27 24.83 6.69
CA ASP A 285 10.90 25.23 6.34
C ASP A 285 9.88 24.42 7.14
N THR A 286 8.65 24.93 7.21
CA THR A 286 7.54 24.32 7.95
C THR A 286 6.21 24.49 7.22
N LEU A 287 5.37 23.46 7.28
CA LEU A 287 4.01 23.46 6.78
C LEU A 287 3.10 22.79 7.81
N GLU A 288 2.07 23.50 8.24
CA GLU A 288 0.92 22.92 8.94
C GLU A 288 -0.03 22.35 7.88
N PHE A 289 0.00 21.02 7.69
CA PHE A 289 -0.77 20.36 6.63
C PHE A 289 -2.21 20.05 7.05
N ASP A 290 -2.48 19.99 8.36
CA ASP A 290 -3.82 19.85 8.93
C ASP A 290 -3.95 20.74 10.17
N THR A 291 -4.81 21.76 10.09
CA THR A 291 -4.96 22.77 11.15
C THR A 291 -6.07 22.41 12.17
N SER A 292 -6.45 21.14 12.24
CA SER A 292 -7.59 20.70 13.06
C SER A 292 -7.32 19.39 13.79
N ASP A 293 -6.86 18.36 13.06
CA ASP A 293 -6.45 17.09 13.64
C ASP A 293 -5.56 16.33 12.64
N GLY A 294 -4.31 16.07 13.01
CA GLY A 294 -3.26 15.49 12.16
C GLY A 294 -2.35 14.57 12.96
N ARG A 295 -2.90 13.43 13.41
CA ARG A 295 -2.25 12.49 14.33
C ARG A 295 -1.66 11.27 13.63
N ASP A 296 -0.84 10.50 14.36
CA ASP A 296 -0.31 9.21 13.90
C ASP A 296 0.35 9.28 12.50
N THR A 297 1.19 10.30 12.28
CA THR A 297 1.65 10.62 10.92
C THR A 297 2.60 9.56 10.35
N SER A 298 2.47 9.27 9.06
CA SER A 298 3.38 8.42 8.30
C SER A 298 3.68 9.08 6.96
N ILE A 299 4.94 9.46 6.75
CA ILE A 299 5.40 10.10 5.51
C ILE A 299 6.17 9.11 4.63
N VAL A 300 5.96 9.18 3.32
CA VAL A 300 6.73 8.43 2.32
C VAL A 300 7.05 9.29 1.11
N LYS A 301 8.25 9.09 0.54
CA LYS A 301 8.62 9.69 -0.75
C LYS A 301 7.92 8.95 -1.89
N ILE A 302 7.26 9.70 -2.79
CA ILE A 302 6.61 9.14 -3.97
C ILE A 302 7.59 9.09 -5.14
N THR A 303 8.02 10.27 -5.59
CA THR A 303 9.00 10.47 -6.67
C THR A 303 9.46 11.92 -6.69
N GLY A 304 10.68 12.19 -7.15
CA GLY A 304 11.22 13.56 -7.25
C GLY A 304 11.09 14.33 -5.94
N ASP A 305 10.39 15.46 -5.99
CA ASP A 305 10.15 16.37 -4.86
C ASP A 305 8.78 16.12 -4.20
N TYR A 306 8.10 15.01 -4.49
CA TYR A 306 6.72 14.75 -4.04
C TYR A 306 6.66 13.65 -2.97
N TYR A 307 5.90 13.93 -1.92
CA TYR A 307 5.74 13.07 -0.75
C TYR A 307 4.25 12.92 -0.42
N ALA A 308 3.89 11.78 0.17
CA ALA A 308 2.58 11.55 0.74
C ALA A 308 2.68 11.42 2.25
N ILE A 309 1.67 11.95 2.95
CA ILE A 309 1.53 11.82 4.40
C ILE A 309 0.17 11.18 4.66
N ALA A 310 0.18 9.96 5.20
CA ALA A 310 -1.02 9.32 5.75
C ALA A 310 -1.10 9.62 7.24
N TYR A 311 -2.30 9.93 7.73
CA TYR A 311 -2.51 10.36 9.10
C TYR A 311 -3.96 10.13 9.53
N ARG A 312 -4.20 10.18 10.83
CA ARG A 312 -5.53 10.20 11.42
C ARG A 312 -5.95 11.66 11.61
N GLY A 313 -7.01 12.09 10.93
CA GLY A 313 -7.44 13.49 10.96
C GLY A 313 -8.93 13.71 11.09
N THR A 314 -9.40 14.95 11.00
CA THR A 314 -10.83 15.25 11.19
C THR A 314 -11.65 14.67 10.03
N GLY A 315 -12.69 13.91 10.35
CA GLY A 315 -13.60 13.36 9.35
C GLY A 315 -14.41 14.42 8.62
N THR A 316 -14.64 14.21 7.32
CA THR A 316 -15.42 15.15 6.50
C THR A 316 -16.94 14.91 6.57
N GLY A 317 -17.35 13.88 7.31
CA GLY A 317 -18.74 13.48 7.52
C GLY A 317 -19.55 14.37 8.48
N PRO A 318 -20.87 14.14 8.58
CA PRO A 318 -21.75 14.89 9.49
C PRO A 318 -21.53 14.57 10.98
N VAL A 319 -20.74 13.54 11.28
CA VAL A 319 -20.34 13.15 12.63
C VAL A 319 -18.84 13.42 12.74
N SER A 320 -18.41 14.11 13.80
CA SER A 320 -17.00 14.34 14.10
C SER A 320 -16.34 13.01 14.47
N THR A 321 -15.87 12.28 13.47
CA THR A 321 -14.98 11.13 13.62
C THR A 321 -13.55 11.58 13.38
N THR A 322 -12.59 10.81 13.89
CA THR A 322 -11.21 10.87 13.40
C THR A 322 -11.15 9.90 12.22
N ASP A 323 -10.84 10.35 11.02
CA ASP A 323 -10.87 9.56 9.78
C ASP A 323 -9.45 9.27 9.27
N GLY A 324 -9.32 8.31 8.36
CA GLY A 324 -8.06 8.06 7.65
C GLY A 324 -7.88 9.06 6.51
N GLN A 325 -6.88 9.92 6.63
CA GLN A 325 -6.57 10.97 5.66
C GLN A 325 -5.21 10.74 5.01
N ILE A 326 -5.09 11.07 3.74
CA ILE A 326 -3.82 11.16 3.04
C ILE A 326 -3.72 12.52 2.35
N CYS A 327 -2.57 13.19 2.44
CA CYS A 327 -2.27 14.38 1.65
C CYS A 327 -0.96 14.23 0.89
N THR A 328 -0.79 15.08 -0.12
CA THR A 328 0.45 15.18 -0.90
C THR A 328 1.05 16.57 -0.77
N VAL A 329 2.38 16.62 -0.72
CA VAL A 329 3.17 17.83 -0.54
C VAL A 329 4.36 17.84 -1.48
N GLU A 330 4.87 19.04 -1.78
CA GLU A 330 6.13 19.24 -2.50
C GLU A 330 7.20 19.67 -1.50
N VAL A 331 8.36 19.00 -1.54
CA VAL A 331 9.56 19.34 -0.79
C VAL A 331 10.74 19.31 -1.73
N SER A 332 11.29 20.48 -2.04
CA SER A 332 12.45 20.61 -2.92
C SER A 332 13.70 19.97 -2.31
N THR A 333 14.67 19.61 -3.16
CA THR A 333 16.01 19.13 -2.75
C THR A 333 16.77 20.07 -1.80
N LEU A 334 16.40 21.35 -1.72
CA LEU A 334 16.97 22.32 -0.77
C LEU A 334 16.19 22.40 0.56
N GLY A 335 15.12 21.64 0.70
CA GLY A 335 14.28 21.62 1.90
C GLY A 335 13.16 22.66 1.93
N ASN A 336 12.95 23.47 0.89
CA ASN A 336 11.77 24.35 0.84
C ASN A 336 10.52 23.51 0.60
N ILE A 337 9.47 23.74 1.40
CA ILE A 337 8.17 23.09 1.31
C ILE A 337 7.24 23.96 0.46
N GLY A 338 6.38 23.35 -0.34
CA GLY A 338 5.32 24.05 -1.06
C GLY A 338 4.38 24.82 -0.10
N ALA A 339 3.85 25.96 -0.53
CA ALA A 339 3.06 26.85 0.34
C ALA A 339 1.71 26.26 0.82
N ALA A 340 1.30 25.11 0.28
CA ALA A 340 0.08 24.39 0.66
C ALA A 340 0.21 22.91 0.28
N ILE A 341 -0.68 22.08 0.84
CA ILE A 341 -0.90 20.73 0.33
C ILE A 341 -1.30 20.78 -1.15
N LEU A 342 -0.80 19.82 -1.93
CA LEU A 342 -1.12 19.70 -3.35
C LEU A 342 -2.52 19.11 -3.53
N ASP A 343 -2.81 18.06 -2.77
CA ASP A 343 -4.08 17.37 -2.79
C ASP A 343 -4.30 16.53 -1.52
N SER A 344 -5.55 16.21 -1.18
CA SER A 344 -5.92 15.36 -0.03
C SER A 344 -7.08 14.42 -0.30
N PHE A 345 -7.14 13.28 0.37
CA PHE A 345 -8.20 12.29 0.24
C PHE A 345 -8.47 11.56 1.56
N GLU A 346 -9.75 11.42 1.89
CA GLU A 346 -10.22 10.57 3.00
C GLU A 346 -10.34 9.13 2.50
N PHE A 347 -9.42 8.27 2.91
CA PHE A 347 -9.40 6.86 2.48
C PHE A 347 -10.22 5.95 3.40
N GLU A 348 -10.54 6.40 4.60
CA GLU A 348 -11.36 5.69 5.58
C GLU A 348 -12.27 6.69 6.31
N GLY A 349 -13.58 6.53 6.20
CA GLY A 349 -14.59 7.42 6.82
C GLY A 349 -14.85 7.12 8.30
N GLY A 350 -13.92 6.42 8.95
CA GLY A 350 -13.87 6.15 10.38
C GLY A 350 -12.42 6.14 10.86
N SER A 351 -12.21 5.86 12.15
CA SER A 351 -10.85 5.87 12.73
C SER A 351 -9.90 4.94 12.01
N ALA A 352 -8.85 5.51 11.40
CA ALA A 352 -7.68 4.79 10.95
C ALA A 352 -6.56 4.99 11.97
N PHE A 353 -6.44 4.08 12.93
CA PHE A 353 -5.42 4.15 13.98
C PHE A 353 -4.06 3.70 13.47
N VAL A 354 -3.03 4.50 13.75
CA VAL A 354 -1.61 4.21 13.47
C VAL A 354 -1.38 3.80 12.00
N PRO A 355 -1.83 4.60 11.00
CA PRO A 355 -1.64 4.27 9.61
C PRO A 355 -0.15 4.20 9.28
N GLN A 356 0.26 3.21 8.49
CA GLN A 356 1.57 3.21 7.85
C GLN A 356 1.38 3.24 6.34
N VAL A 357 1.95 4.25 5.68
CA VAL A 357 2.01 4.32 4.23
C VAL A 357 3.37 3.86 3.72
N ILE A 358 3.35 3.07 2.65
CA ILE A 358 4.55 2.70 1.89
C ILE A 358 4.35 2.95 0.40
N LEU A 359 5.45 3.17 -0.31
CA LEU A 359 5.47 3.22 -1.76
C LEU A 359 5.53 1.79 -2.31
N VAL A 360 4.54 1.42 -3.13
CA VAL A 360 4.50 0.13 -3.85
C VAL A 360 5.24 0.26 -5.18
N SER A 361 4.92 1.31 -5.96
CA SER A 361 5.53 1.56 -7.27
C SER A 361 5.63 3.05 -7.54
N SER A 362 6.69 3.46 -8.25
CA SER A 362 6.91 4.82 -8.76
C SER A 362 6.81 4.91 -10.28
N ALA A 363 6.31 3.86 -10.94
CA ALA A 363 6.28 3.78 -12.41
C ALA A 363 5.23 4.73 -13.00
N THR A 364 5.66 5.92 -13.44
CA THR A 364 4.85 6.96 -14.13
C THR A 364 3.73 7.63 -13.32
N SER A 365 3.24 6.97 -12.28
CA SER A 365 2.32 7.41 -11.22
C SER A 365 2.77 6.78 -9.90
N GLY A 366 2.44 7.38 -8.76
CA GLY A 366 2.69 6.76 -7.46
C GLY A 366 1.62 5.74 -7.14
N LEU A 367 1.98 4.52 -6.77
CA LEU A 367 1.08 3.56 -6.13
C LEU A 367 1.49 3.42 -4.66
N LEU A 368 0.54 3.67 -3.77
CA LEU A 368 0.74 3.58 -2.32
C LEU A 368 -0.08 2.45 -1.73
N ALA A 369 0.43 1.86 -0.67
CA ALA A 369 -0.31 0.96 0.21
C ALA A 369 -0.34 1.55 1.61
N ILE A 370 -1.50 1.47 2.28
CA ILE A 370 -1.69 1.93 3.65
C ILE A 370 -2.28 0.80 4.47
N VAL A 371 -1.61 0.44 5.58
CA VAL A 371 -2.18 -0.44 6.60
C VAL A 371 -2.60 0.36 7.81
N TYR A 372 -3.73 0.01 8.42
CA TYR A 372 -4.26 0.67 9.61
C TYR A 372 -5.21 -0.26 10.37
N GLN A 373 -5.49 0.10 11.64
CA GLN A 373 -6.61 -0.47 12.38
C GLN A 373 -7.84 0.42 12.22
N ASP A 374 -8.99 -0.14 11.87
CA ASP A 374 -10.22 0.64 11.73
C ASP A 374 -10.98 0.84 13.07
N SER A 375 -12.08 1.59 13.03
CA SER A 375 -12.93 1.84 14.21
C SER A 375 -13.66 0.60 14.76
N ALA A 376 -13.80 -0.47 13.97
CA ALA A 376 -14.31 -1.77 14.40
C ALA A 376 -13.19 -2.65 15.00
N THR A 377 -11.97 -2.12 15.10
CA THR A 377 -10.73 -2.76 15.50
C THR A 377 -10.13 -3.69 14.44
N ASP A 378 -10.75 -3.82 13.27
CA ASP A 378 -10.31 -4.68 12.18
C ASP A 378 -9.00 -4.18 11.56
N GLY A 379 -8.23 -5.09 10.97
CA GLY A 379 -7.03 -4.77 10.23
C GLY A 379 -7.33 -4.52 8.75
N ARG A 380 -6.99 -3.33 8.26
CA ARG A 380 -7.25 -2.90 6.88
C ARG A 380 -5.96 -2.61 6.13
N LEU A 381 -5.90 -3.06 4.87
CA LEU A 381 -4.92 -2.66 3.87
C LEU A 381 -5.68 -2.04 2.69
N VAL A 382 -5.27 -0.86 2.25
CA VAL A 382 -5.83 -0.19 1.07
C VAL A 382 -4.74 0.24 0.11
N THR A 383 -5.06 0.31 -1.18
CA THR A 383 -4.19 0.88 -2.22
C THR A 383 -4.76 2.17 -2.78
N ILE A 384 -3.88 3.14 -3.01
CA ILE A 384 -4.25 4.47 -3.52
C ILE A 384 -3.24 4.85 -4.60
N GLY A 385 -3.74 5.35 -5.72
CA GLY A 385 -2.89 5.91 -6.77
C GLY A 385 -2.64 7.41 -6.57
N ILE A 386 -1.57 7.91 -7.19
CA ILE A 386 -1.21 9.32 -7.27
C ILE A 386 -0.76 9.62 -8.70
N GLY A 387 -1.22 10.74 -9.26
CA GLY A 387 -0.80 11.23 -10.57
C GLY A 387 -1.86 11.05 -11.63
N SER A 388 -1.54 10.63 -12.86
CA SER A 388 -2.52 10.49 -13.95
C SER A 388 -2.79 9.02 -14.30
N TRP A 389 -3.97 8.54 -13.91
CA TRP A 389 -4.49 7.18 -13.98
C TRP A 389 -5.81 7.17 -14.76
N PRO A 390 -6.18 6.04 -15.38
CA PRO A 390 -5.35 4.84 -15.52
C PRO A 390 -4.09 5.16 -16.29
N LEU A 391 -3.13 4.23 -16.33
CA LEU A 391 -2.09 4.18 -17.36
C LEU A 391 -2.62 4.87 -18.62
N PRO A 392 -1.81 5.64 -19.38
CA PRO A 392 -2.15 5.74 -20.79
C PRO A 392 -2.38 4.29 -21.21
N VAL A 393 -3.65 3.96 -21.48
CA VAL A 393 -4.00 2.70 -22.11
C VAL A 393 -3.13 2.79 -23.31
N ASN A 394 -1.99 2.09 -23.29
CA ASN A 394 -1.25 1.85 -24.48
C ASN A 394 -2.31 1.07 -25.23
N PRO A 395 -2.99 1.69 -26.23
CA PRO A 395 -4.06 1.00 -26.89
C PRO A 395 -3.45 -0.33 -27.26
N VAL A 396 -4.03 -1.42 -26.74
CA VAL A 396 -3.64 -2.75 -27.18
C VAL A 396 -4.08 -2.76 -28.63
N TYR A 397 -3.21 -2.23 -29.49
CA TYR A 397 -3.25 -2.54 -30.88
C TYR A 397 -3.09 -4.04 -30.88
N PRO A 398 -4.08 -4.79 -31.37
CA PRO A 398 -3.89 -6.20 -31.55
C PRO A 398 -2.55 -6.38 -32.28
N ALA A 399 -1.66 -7.20 -31.70
CA ALA A 399 -0.36 -7.49 -32.30
C ALA A 399 -0.49 -8.17 -33.67
N ASP A 400 -1.72 -8.54 -34.04
CA ASP A 400 -2.12 -8.96 -35.37
C ASP A 400 -2.74 -7.78 -36.15
N PRO A 401 -2.15 -7.35 -37.28
CA PRO A 401 -2.72 -6.29 -38.14
C PRO A 401 -4.12 -6.62 -38.72
N LEU A 402 -4.70 -7.78 -38.41
CA LEU A 402 -5.97 -8.26 -38.95
C LEU A 402 -7.20 -8.08 -38.04
N THR A 403 -7.06 -7.85 -36.73
CA THR A 403 -8.23 -7.64 -35.85
C THR A 403 -8.66 -6.18 -35.88
N ARG A 404 -9.52 -5.83 -36.85
CA ARG A 404 -10.18 -4.52 -36.89
C ARG A 404 -11.43 -4.55 -36.01
N VAL A 405 -11.73 -3.42 -35.34
CA VAL A 405 -13.01 -3.19 -34.66
C VAL A 405 -14.11 -3.33 -35.70
N THR A 406 -14.96 -4.36 -35.57
CA THR A 406 -16.04 -4.64 -36.53
C THR A 406 -17.35 -3.96 -36.12
N GLY A 407 -17.40 -3.36 -34.92
CA GLY A 407 -18.52 -2.54 -34.48
C GLY A 407 -18.29 -1.88 -33.12
N ILE A 408 -18.86 -0.69 -32.96
CA ILE A 408 -18.98 0.02 -31.66
C ILE A 408 -20.46 0.31 -31.45
N ILE A 409 -21.01 -0.11 -30.31
CA ILE A 409 -22.37 0.21 -29.90
C ILE A 409 -22.32 1.04 -28.62
N HIS A 410 -22.87 2.24 -28.66
CA HIS A 410 -23.17 3.02 -27.47
C HIS A 410 -24.61 2.79 -27.04
N ARG A 411 -24.82 2.44 -25.77
CA ARG A 411 -26.16 2.33 -25.19
C ARG A 411 -26.26 3.25 -23.98
N TYR A 412 -27.36 3.98 -23.90
CA TYR A 412 -27.74 4.75 -22.73
C TYR A 412 -28.90 4.05 -22.03
N ASP A 413 -28.64 3.51 -20.84
CA ASP A 413 -29.69 2.95 -19.99
C ASP A 413 -30.35 4.08 -19.20
N ARG A 414 -31.55 4.49 -19.62
CA ARG A 414 -32.29 5.60 -19.01
C ARG A 414 -32.83 5.29 -17.62
N LEU A 415 -32.95 4.02 -17.24
CA LEU A 415 -33.43 3.62 -15.91
C LEU A 415 -32.31 3.67 -14.87
N LYS A 416 -31.07 3.41 -15.30
CA LYS A 416 -29.88 3.40 -14.43
C LYS A 416 -29.01 4.65 -14.55
N GLY A 417 -29.22 5.48 -15.56
CA GLY A 417 -28.45 6.70 -15.79
C GLY A 417 -27.02 6.45 -16.29
N ILE A 418 -26.74 5.26 -16.84
CA ILE A 418 -25.39 4.84 -17.23
C ILE A 418 -25.25 4.80 -18.75
N PHE A 419 -24.13 5.31 -19.25
CA PHE A 419 -23.66 5.09 -20.62
C PHE A 419 -22.74 3.87 -20.66
N GLN A 420 -23.05 2.92 -21.53
CA GLN A 420 -22.21 1.75 -21.79
C GLN A 420 -21.76 1.75 -23.24
N SER A 421 -20.50 1.37 -23.46
CA SER A 421 -19.94 1.19 -24.80
C SER A 421 -19.47 -0.25 -24.93
N GLU A 422 -19.96 -0.94 -25.96
CA GLU A 422 -19.62 -2.32 -26.27
C GLU A 422 -18.83 -2.34 -27.59
N VAL A 423 -17.65 -2.95 -27.58
CA VAL A 423 -16.75 -3.04 -28.74
C VAL A 423 -16.68 -4.50 -29.18
N SER A 424 -17.07 -4.78 -30.42
CA SER A 424 -16.97 -6.13 -30.99
C SER A 424 -15.69 -6.27 -31.81
N LEU A 425 -14.91 -7.28 -31.48
CA LEU A 425 -13.70 -7.68 -32.22
C LEU A 425 -14.02 -8.94 -33.02
N GLY A 426 -13.73 -8.94 -34.32
CA GLY A 426 -14.03 -10.04 -35.23
C GLY A 426 -12.82 -10.43 -36.08
N ASP A 427 -12.70 -11.72 -36.36
CA ASP A 427 -11.65 -12.31 -37.19
C ASP A 427 -12.16 -12.45 -38.64
N VAL A 428 -11.55 -11.75 -39.60
CA VAL A 428 -11.99 -11.78 -41.01
C VAL A 428 -11.02 -12.63 -41.82
N THR A 429 -11.20 -13.96 -41.80
CA THR A 429 -10.43 -14.90 -42.63
C THR A 429 -10.90 -15.01 -44.08
N SER A 430 -11.70 -14.07 -44.58
CA SER A 430 -12.03 -13.99 -46.02
C SER A 430 -11.60 -12.65 -46.61
N LEU A 431 -10.53 -12.70 -47.40
CA LEU A 431 -10.17 -11.60 -48.31
C LEU A 431 -11.35 -11.38 -49.27
N LEU A 432 -12.10 -10.30 -49.07
CA LEU A 432 -13.04 -9.80 -50.07
C LEU A 432 -12.24 -9.17 -51.21
N GLU A 433 -11.74 -10.00 -52.12
CA GLU A 433 -11.05 -9.56 -53.32
C GLU A 433 -12.07 -8.91 -54.28
N ILE A 434 -12.17 -7.58 -54.28
CA ILE A 434 -12.92 -6.85 -55.29
C ILE A 434 -12.05 -6.82 -56.55
N ARG A 435 -12.24 -7.79 -57.45
CA ARG A 435 -11.57 -7.77 -58.75
C ARG A 435 -12.11 -6.61 -59.59
N TYR A 436 -11.17 -5.84 -60.12
CA TYR A 436 -11.39 -4.75 -61.07
C TYR A 436 -12.01 -5.35 -62.34
N ASP A 437 -13.30 -5.07 -62.59
CA ASP A 437 -13.93 -5.46 -63.85
C ASP A 437 -13.56 -4.42 -64.92
N SER A 438 -12.95 -4.87 -66.02
CA SER A 438 -12.27 -4.03 -67.02
C SER A 438 -13.19 -3.19 -67.91
N ASN A 439 -14.50 -3.12 -67.64
CA ASN A 439 -15.47 -2.43 -68.48
C ASN A 439 -15.94 -1.07 -67.95
N ILE A 440 -15.11 -0.38 -67.16
CA ILE A 440 -15.43 0.95 -66.61
C ILE A 440 -14.40 1.98 -67.08
N ALA A 441 -14.16 2.08 -68.38
CA ALA A 441 -13.26 3.11 -68.92
C ALA A 441 -13.90 4.52 -68.90
N ASP A 442 -15.22 4.62 -69.06
CA ASP A 442 -15.89 5.90 -69.39
C ASP A 442 -16.68 6.58 -68.25
N MET A 443 -16.61 6.09 -67.00
CA MET A 443 -17.33 6.74 -65.88
C MET A 443 -16.49 7.84 -65.22
N ASN A 444 -17.07 8.95 -64.77
CA ASN A 444 -16.30 9.93 -64.01
C ASN A 444 -15.97 9.41 -62.59
N PHE A 445 -14.94 9.98 -61.95
CA PHE A 445 -14.41 9.50 -60.66
C PHE A 445 -15.48 9.36 -59.57
N ARG A 446 -16.46 10.27 -59.51
CA ARG A 446 -17.54 10.23 -58.53
C ARG A 446 -18.53 9.09 -58.79
N GLN A 447 -18.83 8.80 -60.06
CA GLN A 447 -19.68 7.67 -60.44
C GLN A 447 -19.01 6.33 -60.10
N ARG A 448 -17.68 6.22 -60.28
CA ARG A 448 -16.93 5.01 -59.90
C ARG A 448 -17.01 4.74 -58.40
N ILE A 449 -16.76 5.76 -57.58
CA ILE A 449 -16.87 5.63 -56.10
C ILE A 449 -18.29 5.26 -55.69
N SER A 450 -19.31 5.87 -56.31
CA SER A 450 -20.71 5.59 -55.98
C SER A 450 -21.11 4.15 -56.30
N GLU A 451 -20.74 3.63 -57.46
CA GLU A 451 -21.05 2.25 -57.87
C GLU A 451 -20.27 1.22 -57.04
N THR A 452 -18.99 1.46 -56.75
CA THR A 452 -18.18 0.58 -55.88
C THR A 452 -18.73 0.54 -54.46
N ASN A 453 -19.15 1.69 -53.90
CA ASN A 453 -19.76 1.74 -52.57
C ASN A 453 -21.13 1.06 -52.55
N LYS A 454 -21.94 1.23 -53.60
CA LYS A 454 -23.25 0.57 -53.72
C LYS A 454 -23.12 -0.96 -53.77
N LEU A 455 -22.16 -1.47 -54.55
CA LEU A 455 -21.89 -2.90 -54.66
C LEU A 455 -21.33 -3.50 -53.35
N ALA A 456 -20.49 -2.74 -52.64
CA ALA A 456 -19.97 -3.12 -51.33
C ALA A 456 -21.07 -3.19 -50.25
N ILE A 457 -22.00 -2.23 -50.27
CA ILE A 457 -23.15 -2.19 -49.36
C ILE A 457 -24.16 -3.31 -49.67
N GLU A 458 -24.44 -3.59 -50.93
CA GLU A 458 -25.33 -4.70 -51.31
C GLU A 458 -24.75 -6.06 -50.90
N LYS A 459 -23.44 -6.28 -51.09
CA LYS A 459 -22.79 -7.53 -50.68
C LYS A 459 -22.67 -7.68 -49.16
N ALA A 460 -22.36 -6.60 -48.44
CA ALA A 460 -22.35 -6.60 -46.97
C ALA A 460 -23.76 -6.89 -46.42
N SER A 461 -24.79 -6.32 -47.03
CA SER A 461 -26.19 -6.53 -46.66
C SER A 461 -26.68 -7.96 -46.95
N SER A 462 -26.21 -8.58 -48.04
CA SER A 462 -26.47 -10.00 -48.36
C SER A 462 -25.80 -10.95 -47.37
N GLN A 463 -24.60 -10.62 -46.88
CA GLN A 463 -23.89 -11.43 -45.89
C GLN A 463 -24.57 -11.34 -44.51
N ILE A 464 -24.94 -10.13 -44.08
CA ILE A 464 -25.70 -9.89 -42.85
C ILE A 464 -27.05 -10.61 -42.88
N ALA A 465 -27.77 -10.60 -44.02
CA ALA A 465 -29.03 -11.34 -44.18
C ALA A 465 -28.85 -12.86 -44.04
N THR A 466 -27.73 -13.41 -44.52
CA THR A 466 -27.41 -14.84 -44.43
C THR A 466 -27.12 -15.25 -42.98
N ASP A 467 -26.42 -14.40 -42.22
CA ASP A 467 -26.12 -14.63 -40.81
C ASP A 467 -27.34 -14.43 -39.90
N MET A 468 -28.24 -13.50 -40.25
CA MET A 468 -29.52 -13.31 -39.56
C MET A 468 -30.47 -14.50 -39.77
N ILE A 469 -30.48 -15.11 -40.95
CA ILE A 469 -31.23 -16.35 -41.24
C ILE A 469 -30.65 -17.54 -40.47
N ARG A 470 -29.31 -17.64 -40.30
CA ARG A 470 -28.69 -18.65 -39.43
C ARG A 470 -29.07 -18.48 -37.96
N TYR A 471 -29.13 -17.23 -37.48
CA TYR A 471 -29.52 -16.93 -36.10
C TYR A 471 -31.00 -17.23 -35.83
N LEU A 472 -31.89 -16.92 -36.78
CA LEU A 472 -33.33 -17.26 -36.69
C LEU A 472 -33.58 -18.78 -36.74
N ASN A 473 -32.82 -19.53 -37.54
CA ASN A 473 -32.90 -21.00 -37.57
C ASN A 473 -32.41 -21.65 -36.27
N PHE A 474 -31.36 -21.10 -35.63
CA PHE A 474 -30.90 -21.57 -34.32
C PHE A 474 -31.94 -21.31 -33.21
N ARG A 475 -32.65 -20.18 -33.27
CA ARG A 475 -33.69 -19.83 -32.29
C ARG A 475 -34.92 -20.75 -32.38
N ASN A 476 -35.35 -21.09 -33.60
CA ASN A 476 -36.46 -22.04 -33.80
C ASN A 476 -36.12 -23.46 -33.35
N MET A 477 -34.87 -23.91 -33.50
CA MET A 477 -34.40 -25.21 -32.96
C MET A 477 -34.40 -25.25 -31.43
N GLY A 478 -34.08 -24.12 -30.77
CA GLY A 478 -34.13 -24.00 -29.30
C GLY A 478 -35.54 -24.09 -28.72
N GLU A 479 -36.53 -23.52 -29.41
CA GLU A 479 -37.95 -23.60 -29.00
C GLU A 479 -38.56 -25.00 -29.22
N GLU A 480 -38.18 -25.71 -30.29
CA GLU A 480 -38.56 -27.11 -30.50
C GLU A 480 -37.93 -28.06 -29.49
N MET A 481 -36.65 -27.88 -29.14
CA MET A 481 -35.99 -28.64 -28.07
C MET A 481 -36.66 -28.41 -26.71
N MET A 482 -37.12 -27.20 -26.41
CA MET A 482 -37.85 -26.88 -25.19
C MET A 482 -39.24 -27.52 -25.16
N LYS A 483 -39.96 -27.58 -26.30
CA LYS A 483 -41.22 -28.34 -26.41
C LYS A 483 -41.00 -29.84 -26.21
N GLN A 484 -40.00 -30.44 -26.85
CA GLN A 484 -39.69 -31.87 -26.70
C GLN A 484 -39.27 -32.23 -25.26
N LYS A 485 -38.54 -31.35 -24.55
CA LYS A 485 -38.20 -31.53 -23.13
C LYS A 485 -39.43 -31.47 -22.20
N LYS A 486 -40.44 -30.66 -22.56
CA LYS A 486 -41.71 -30.54 -21.83
C LYS A 486 -42.63 -31.75 -22.08
N GLU A 487 -42.63 -32.28 -23.30
CA GLU A 487 -43.34 -33.52 -23.68
C GLU A 487 -42.70 -34.75 -23.00
N ALA A 488 -41.37 -34.86 -22.97
CA ALA A 488 -40.64 -35.95 -22.31
C ALA A 488 -40.85 -35.97 -20.79
N ARG A 489 -41.09 -34.81 -20.15
CA ARG A 489 -41.48 -34.73 -18.73
C ARG A 489 -42.94 -35.13 -18.47
N ARG A 490 -43.83 -35.02 -19.48
CA ARG A 490 -45.23 -35.49 -19.38
C ARG A 490 -45.36 -37.01 -19.53
N ILE A 491 -44.40 -37.68 -20.16
CA ILE A 491 -44.46 -39.12 -20.46
C ILE A 491 -43.99 -40.01 -19.27
N ARG A 492 -43.44 -39.45 -18.18
CA ARG A 492 -42.99 -40.22 -17.00
C ARG A 492 -44.03 -40.41 -15.90
N VAL A 493 -45.26 -39.95 -16.11
CA VAL A 493 -46.40 -40.21 -15.24
C VAL A 493 -47.50 -40.72 -16.17
N ILE A 494 -48.15 -41.85 -15.86
CA ILE A 494 -49.27 -42.51 -16.60
C ILE A 494 -48.73 -43.49 -17.67
N GLN A 495 -48.52 -44.80 -17.38
CA GLN A 495 -49.49 -45.93 -17.45
C GLN A 495 -48.74 -47.30 -17.29
N PRO A 496 -49.38 -48.47 -16.97
CA PRO A 496 -50.68 -48.90 -17.50
C PRO A 496 -51.73 -49.53 -16.56
N THR A 497 -52.99 -49.25 -16.94
CA THR A 497 -54.22 -50.09 -17.03
C THR A 497 -54.30 -51.44 -16.29
N LYS A 498 -55.35 -51.69 -15.48
CA LYS A 498 -56.75 -52.13 -15.83
C LYS A 498 -56.81 -53.54 -16.45
N TYR A 499 -57.68 -54.41 -15.90
CA TYR A 499 -58.64 -55.33 -16.57
C TYR A 499 -59.34 -56.16 -15.46
N GLU A 500 -60.60 -55.86 -15.11
CA GLU A 500 -61.85 -56.55 -15.54
C GLU A 500 -61.94 -58.02 -15.14
N SER A 501 -62.82 -58.34 -14.18
CA SER A 501 -64.13 -58.98 -14.40
C SER A 501 -64.87 -59.12 -13.07
#